data_AF-A0A829MAP7-F1
#
_entry.id   AF-A0A829MAP7-F1
#
_cell.length_a   1.000
_cell.length_b   1.000
_cell.length_c   1.000
_cell.angle_alpha   90.00
_cell.angle_beta   90.00
_cell.angle_gamma   90.00
#
_symmetry.space_group_name_H-M   'P 1'
#
loop_
_entity.id
_entity.type
_entity.pdbx_description
1 polymer ?
#
loop_
_entity_poly.entity_id
_entity_poly.type
_entity_poly.pdbx_seq_one_letter_code
_entity_poly.pdbx_strand_id
1 'polypeptide(L)'
;MRKHGKQISLVDAELIQGDRTAVHAVVTLGAPEQHVGPLLTALPPALTQLPAEPPPGVAPIAEGHPMGEIFHLFGGLDVRPSLRSMSDLSERGKPEIVLWARPRDMAPDGLFALVCGDISVPVTFPLGRFGWAPTVQLTTYLRTLPADGWLRVLCSTNQIGQHWFDSEHTVIDSEGALVVQSRQLAMVPVN
;
A
#
# COMPACT_ATOMS: atom_id res chain seq x y z
N MET A 1 18.34 19.44 -2.50
CA MET A 1 17.24 19.98 -3.33
C MET A 1 17.74 20.17 -4.75
N ARG A 2 17.04 19.65 -5.77
CA ARG A 2 17.45 19.69 -7.20
C ARG A 2 16.80 20.85 -7.96
N LYS A 3 15.53 21.16 -7.67
CA LYS A 3 14.78 22.27 -8.28
C LYS A 3 13.79 22.85 -7.28
N HIS A 4 13.67 24.18 -7.27
CA HIS A 4 12.64 24.91 -6.53
C HIS A 4 11.80 25.73 -7.50
N GLY A 5 10.55 25.34 -7.70
CA GLY A 5 9.59 26.04 -8.54
C GLY A 5 8.40 26.56 -7.73
N LYS A 6 7.59 27.43 -8.35
CA LYS A 6 6.41 28.02 -7.68
C LYS A 6 5.36 26.99 -7.27
N GLN A 7 5.17 25.96 -8.09
CA GLN A 7 4.18 24.89 -7.84
C GLN A 7 4.83 23.55 -7.53
N ILE A 8 5.98 23.28 -8.15
CA ILE A 8 6.66 21.99 -8.08
C ILE A 8 8.11 22.17 -7.67
N SER A 9 8.53 21.36 -6.69
CA SER A 9 9.92 21.21 -6.28
C SER A 9 10.39 19.78 -6.43
N LEU A 10 11.70 19.60 -6.69
CA LEU A 10 12.33 18.30 -6.84
C LEU A 10 13.40 18.13 -5.77
N VAL A 11 13.33 17.04 -5.02
CA VAL A 11 14.25 16.72 -3.92
C VAL A 11 14.79 15.31 -4.13
N ASP A 12 16.10 15.15 -3.93
CA ASP A 12 16.71 13.84 -3.76
C ASP A 12 16.95 13.66 -2.26
N ALA A 13 16.64 12.47 -1.76
CA ALA A 13 16.82 12.07 -0.37
C ALA A 13 17.51 10.71 -0.30
N GLU A 14 18.40 10.56 0.67
CA GLU A 14 19.09 9.30 0.96
C GLU A 14 18.86 8.92 2.42
N LEU A 15 18.53 7.65 2.65
CA LEU A 15 18.57 7.03 3.97
C LEU A 15 19.90 6.30 4.10
N ILE A 16 20.73 6.72 5.04
CA ILE A 16 22.06 6.16 5.29
C ILE A 16 22.00 5.31 6.57
N GLN A 17 22.54 4.09 6.50
CA GLN A 17 22.71 3.22 7.65
C GLN A 17 24.18 2.79 7.75
N GLY A 18 24.86 3.25 8.80
CA GLY A 18 26.32 3.11 8.90
C GLY A 18 27.00 3.94 7.82
N ASP A 19 27.82 3.30 7.00
CA ASP A 19 28.57 3.89 5.88
C ASP A 19 27.93 3.64 4.51
N ARG A 20 26.73 3.06 4.46
CA ARG A 20 26.04 2.69 3.21
C ARG A 20 24.73 3.44 3.03
N THR A 21 24.46 3.85 1.79
CA THR A 21 23.11 4.28 1.37
C THR A 21 22.20 3.06 1.31
N ALA A 22 21.19 3.03 2.18
CA ALA A 22 20.20 1.95 2.24
C ALA A 22 19.04 2.20 1.27
N VAL A 23 18.59 3.46 1.14
CA VAL A 23 17.52 3.87 0.22
C VAL A 23 17.90 5.19 -0.42
N HIS A 24 17.63 5.34 -1.71
CA HIS A 24 17.67 6.61 -2.42
C HIS A 24 16.28 6.89 -3.03
N ALA A 25 15.79 8.11 -2.84
CA ALA A 25 14.47 8.53 -3.31
C ALA A 25 14.54 9.87 -4.04
N VAL A 26 13.78 9.98 -5.12
CA VAL A 26 13.55 11.23 -5.85
C VAL A 26 12.09 11.62 -5.66
N VAL A 27 11.86 12.77 -5.02
CA VAL A 27 10.55 13.22 -4.58
C VAL A 27 10.15 14.48 -5.34
N THR A 28 9.01 14.42 -6.02
CA THR A 28 8.35 15.58 -6.61
C THR A 28 7.33 16.11 -5.60
N LEU A 29 7.56 17.32 -5.11
CA LEU A 29 6.74 17.98 -4.11
C LEU A 29 5.84 19.02 -4.77
N GLY A 30 4.56 18.99 -4.43
CA GLY A 30 3.54 19.97 -4.80
C GLY A 30 2.39 19.91 -3.80
N ALA A 31 1.52 20.92 -3.80
CA ALA A 31 0.31 20.88 -2.98
C ALA A 31 -0.68 19.86 -3.59
N PRO A 32 -1.13 18.84 -2.84
CA PRO A 32 -2.17 17.95 -3.31
C PRO A 32 -3.50 18.71 -3.41
N GLU A 33 -4.42 18.21 -4.25
CA GLU A 33 -5.79 18.70 -4.25
C GLU A 33 -6.43 18.44 -2.88
N GLN A 34 -7.28 19.36 -2.43
CA GLN A 34 -8.01 19.26 -1.17
C GLN A 34 -9.43 19.81 -1.36
N HIS A 35 -10.44 19.12 -0.81
CA HIS A 35 -11.83 19.58 -0.78
C HIS A 35 -12.48 19.81 -2.17
N VAL A 36 -11.95 19.19 -3.23
CA VAL A 36 -12.52 19.24 -4.58
C VAL A 36 -12.61 17.81 -5.12
N GLY A 37 -13.77 17.45 -5.66
CA GLY A 37 -13.98 16.13 -6.26
C GLY A 37 -13.25 15.99 -7.60
N PRO A 38 -12.81 14.77 -7.96
CA PRO A 38 -12.15 14.52 -9.24
C PRO A 38 -13.12 14.69 -10.40
N LEU A 39 -12.58 15.08 -11.57
CA LEU A 39 -13.36 15.14 -12.82
C LEU A 39 -13.77 13.75 -13.32
N LEU A 40 -12.99 12.71 -12.98
CA LEU A 40 -13.24 11.32 -13.33
C LEU A 40 -12.63 10.39 -12.27
N THR A 41 -13.39 9.39 -11.86
CA THR A 41 -12.91 8.27 -11.04
C THR A 41 -13.31 6.96 -11.70
N ALA A 42 -12.33 6.07 -11.90
CA ALA A 42 -12.52 4.76 -12.51
C ALA A 42 -11.81 3.68 -11.67
N LEU A 43 -12.18 3.59 -10.40
CA LEU A 43 -11.59 2.64 -9.45
C LEU A 43 -12.21 1.24 -9.60
N PRO A 44 -11.45 0.17 -9.35
CA PRO A 44 -11.95 -1.19 -9.49
C PRO A 44 -13.05 -1.49 -8.46
N PRO A 45 -14.09 -2.27 -8.84
CA PRO A 45 -15.15 -2.70 -7.92
C PRO A 45 -14.62 -3.41 -6.66
N ALA A 46 -13.53 -4.16 -6.80
CA ALA A 46 -12.86 -4.85 -5.69
C ALA A 46 -12.45 -3.89 -4.55
N LEU A 47 -12.27 -2.60 -4.85
CA LEU A 47 -11.95 -1.56 -3.88
C LEU A 47 -13.18 -0.73 -3.50
N THR A 48 -13.99 -0.29 -4.47
CA THR A 48 -15.13 0.61 -4.23
C THR A 48 -16.32 -0.06 -3.56
N GLN A 49 -16.45 -1.39 -3.66
CA GLN A 49 -17.50 -2.15 -3.00
C GLN A 49 -17.14 -2.56 -1.57
N LEU A 50 -15.93 -2.25 -1.11
CA LEU A 50 -15.54 -2.52 0.28
C LEU A 50 -16.22 -1.53 1.21
N PRO A 51 -16.78 -2.00 2.35
CA PRO A 51 -17.25 -1.09 3.38
C PRO A 51 -16.10 -0.20 3.86
N ALA A 52 -16.41 1.04 4.22
CA ALA A 52 -15.42 2.00 4.71
C ALA A 52 -14.68 1.45 5.94
N GLU A 53 -15.38 0.73 6.81
CA GLU A 53 -14.82 0.05 7.98
C GLU A 53 -14.72 -1.47 7.75
N PRO A 54 -13.73 -2.14 8.37
CA PRO A 54 -13.65 -3.59 8.35
C PRO A 54 -14.91 -4.20 9.01
N PRO A 55 -15.53 -5.23 8.40
CA PRO A 55 -16.68 -5.91 8.99
C PRO A 55 -16.39 -6.46 10.40
N PRO A 56 -17.43 -6.59 11.25
CA PRO A 56 -17.29 -7.26 12.54
C PRO A 56 -16.68 -8.66 12.39
N GLY A 57 -15.77 -9.02 13.28
CA GLY A 57 -15.11 -10.34 13.28
C GLY A 57 -13.87 -10.45 12.40
N VAL A 58 -13.52 -9.44 11.60
CA VAL A 58 -12.21 -9.38 10.96
C VAL A 58 -11.16 -8.99 12.01
N ALA A 59 -10.30 -9.94 12.38
CA ALA A 59 -9.24 -9.73 13.36
C ALA A 59 -8.07 -8.92 12.76
N PRO A 60 -7.35 -8.13 13.57
CA PRO A 60 -6.14 -7.46 13.12
C PRO A 60 -5.00 -8.44 12.86
N ILE A 61 -4.09 -8.07 11.95
CA ILE A 61 -2.75 -8.66 11.89
C ILE A 61 -1.99 -8.19 13.14
N ALA A 62 -1.69 -9.12 14.03
CA ALA A 62 -1.01 -8.87 15.30
C ALA A 62 0.11 -9.89 15.52
N GLU A 63 0.89 -9.69 16.59
CA GLU A 63 1.86 -10.68 17.05
C GLU A 63 1.20 -12.05 17.24
N GLY A 64 1.82 -13.11 16.71
CA GLY A 64 1.26 -14.46 16.68
C GLY A 64 0.29 -14.74 15.52
N HIS A 65 -0.08 -13.76 14.70
CA HIS A 65 -0.77 -14.01 13.42
C HIS A 65 0.21 -14.65 12.42
N PRO A 66 -0.21 -15.53 11.49
CA PRO A 66 0.70 -16.11 10.48
C PRO A 66 1.35 -15.07 9.55
N MET A 67 0.64 -13.97 9.27
CA MET A 67 1.23 -12.80 8.58
C MET A 67 2.04 -11.91 9.52
N GLY A 68 1.91 -12.13 10.83
CA GLY A 68 2.58 -11.43 11.92
C GLY A 68 4.09 -11.42 11.75
N GLU A 69 4.68 -12.59 11.53
CA GLU A 69 6.14 -12.76 11.39
C GLU A 69 6.74 -12.08 10.16
N ILE A 70 5.90 -11.65 9.20
CA ILE A 70 6.30 -10.92 7.98
C ILE A 70 6.05 -9.41 8.14
N PHE A 71 5.14 -9.02 9.02
CA PHE A 71 4.62 -7.65 9.17
C PHE A 71 5.26 -6.90 10.34
N HIS A 72 6.53 -6.52 10.26
CA HIS A 72 7.22 -5.88 11.39
C HIS A 72 6.73 -4.46 11.79
N LEU A 73 5.61 -3.98 11.26
CA LEU A 73 5.00 -2.67 11.56
C LEU A 73 4.13 -2.66 12.84
N PHE A 74 4.32 -3.61 13.76
CA PHE A 74 3.49 -3.69 14.97
C PHE A 74 3.73 -2.55 15.94
N GLY A 75 2.66 -2.20 16.67
CA GLY A 75 2.66 -1.24 17.78
C GLY A 75 1.75 -0.04 17.54
N GLY A 76 1.87 0.62 16.39
CA GLY A 76 1.14 1.87 16.10
C GLY A 76 -0.07 1.74 15.15
N LEU A 77 -0.22 0.60 14.49
CA LEU A 77 -1.18 0.43 13.38
C LEU A 77 -2.25 -0.63 13.70
N ASP A 78 -3.45 -0.45 13.16
CA ASP A 78 -4.49 -1.48 13.06
C ASP A 78 -4.62 -1.84 11.57
N VAL A 79 -4.25 -3.06 11.21
CA VAL A 79 -4.30 -3.59 9.85
C VAL A 79 -5.19 -4.83 9.85
N ARG A 80 -6.23 -4.84 9.03
CA ARG A 80 -7.23 -5.91 8.98
C ARG A 80 -7.30 -6.51 7.58
N PRO A 81 -6.93 -7.78 7.36
CA PRO A 81 -6.97 -8.39 6.05
C PRO A 81 -8.40 -8.82 5.71
N SER A 82 -8.81 -8.62 4.46
CA SER A 82 -10.07 -9.16 3.97
C SER A 82 -9.96 -10.66 3.74
N LEU A 83 -10.81 -11.43 4.42
CA LEU A 83 -10.90 -12.88 4.23
C LEU A 83 -11.23 -13.25 2.77
N ARG A 84 -11.95 -12.39 2.04
CA ARG A 84 -12.29 -12.58 0.62
C ARG A 84 -11.08 -12.60 -0.31
N SER A 85 -9.97 -12.01 0.10
CA SER A 85 -8.71 -11.99 -0.65
C SER A 85 -7.89 -13.28 -0.48
N MET A 86 -8.20 -14.07 0.54
CA MET A 86 -7.48 -15.28 0.89
C MET A 86 -8.25 -16.55 0.47
N SER A 87 -9.48 -16.42 -0.02
CA SER A 87 -10.34 -17.51 -0.47
C SER A 87 -10.69 -17.37 -1.95
N ASP A 88 -10.31 -18.41 -2.68
CA ASP A 88 -10.56 -18.75 -4.08
C ASP A 88 -9.99 -17.85 -5.19
N LEU A 89 -8.67 -17.99 -5.39
CA LEU A 89 -7.97 -17.53 -6.59
C LEU A 89 -8.48 -18.22 -7.87
N SER A 90 -9.10 -19.41 -7.77
CA SER A 90 -9.48 -20.21 -8.93
C SER A 90 -10.62 -19.58 -9.74
N GLU A 91 -11.45 -18.73 -9.11
CA GLU A 91 -12.52 -17.98 -9.78
C GLU A 91 -12.08 -16.58 -10.28
N ARG A 92 -11.05 -15.98 -9.70
CA ARG A 92 -10.69 -14.56 -9.91
C ARG A 92 -9.61 -14.33 -10.98
N GLY A 93 -8.81 -15.34 -11.30
CA GLY A 93 -7.76 -15.28 -12.33
C GLY A 93 -6.55 -14.37 -12.02
N LYS A 94 -6.68 -13.37 -11.13
CA LYS A 94 -5.62 -12.45 -10.68
C LYS A 94 -5.49 -12.50 -9.15
N PRO A 95 -4.28 -12.58 -8.57
CA PRO A 95 -4.12 -12.49 -7.13
C PRO A 95 -4.35 -11.06 -6.67
N GLU A 96 -5.28 -10.90 -5.73
CA GLU A 96 -5.65 -9.62 -5.14
C GLU A 96 -5.61 -9.74 -3.61
N ILE A 97 -4.98 -8.77 -2.96
CA ILE A 97 -4.99 -8.63 -1.50
C ILE A 97 -5.75 -7.36 -1.18
N VAL A 98 -6.74 -7.47 -0.31
CA VAL A 98 -7.50 -6.35 0.22
C VAL A 98 -7.30 -6.29 1.72
N LEU A 99 -7.11 -5.08 2.24
CA LEU A 99 -7.04 -4.82 3.67
C LEU A 99 -7.59 -3.44 4.03
N TRP A 100 -7.92 -3.28 5.31
CA TRP A 100 -8.14 -1.99 5.94
C TRP A 100 -6.92 -1.63 6.80
N ALA A 101 -6.51 -0.38 6.80
CA ALA A 101 -5.41 0.12 7.62
C ALA A 101 -5.76 1.47 8.25
N ARG A 102 -5.38 1.67 9.50
CA ARG A 102 -5.39 2.99 10.16
C ARG A 102 -4.31 3.08 11.24
N PRO A 103 -3.86 4.29 11.60
CA PRO A 103 -3.16 4.49 12.87
C PRO A 103 -4.12 4.21 14.04
N ARG A 104 -3.60 3.76 15.19
CA ARG A 104 -4.44 3.43 16.35
C ARG A 104 -4.96 4.67 17.09
N ASP A 105 -4.09 5.66 17.27
CA ASP A 105 -4.30 6.75 18.23
C ASP A 105 -4.42 8.13 17.56
N MET A 106 -4.49 8.18 16.22
CA MET A 106 -4.59 9.42 15.46
C MET A 106 -5.22 9.21 14.08
N ALA A 107 -5.68 10.32 13.48
CA ALA A 107 -6.13 10.34 12.10
C ALA A 107 -4.96 10.02 11.13
N PRO A 108 -5.21 9.33 10.01
CA PRO A 108 -4.21 9.12 8.98
C PRO A 108 -3.78 10.47 8.37
N ASP A 109 -2.49 10.63 8.13
CA ASP A 109 -1.94 11.75 7.36
C ASP A 109 -1.41 11.28 6.00
N GLY A 110 -0.85 12.21 5.22
CA GLY A 110 -0.27 11.89 3.91
C GLY A 110 0.91 10.92 3.98
N LEU A 111 1.69 10.92 5.08
CA LEU A 111 2.83 10.01 5.23
C LEU A 111 2.35 8.59 5.54
N PHE A 112 1.38 8.45 6.44
CA PHE A 112 0.74 7.16 6.71
C PHE A 112 0.06 6.60 5.45
N ALA A 113 -0.63 7.45 4.68
CA ALA A 113 -1.22 7.02 3.41
C ALA A 113 -0.17 6.47 2.44
N LEU A 114 1.03 7.07 2.37
CA LEU A 114 2.14 6.56 1.56
C LEU A 114 2.66 5.20 2.07
N VAL A 115 2.69 4.97 3.38
CA VAL A 115 2.98 3.65 3.96
C VAL A 115 1.97 2.60 3.47
N CYS A 116 0.69 2.96 3.35
CA CYS A 116 -0.33 2.07 2.78
C CYS A 116 -0.07 1.64 1.33
N GLY A 117 0.79 2.36 0.61
CA GLY A 117 1.27 1.98 -0.72
C GLY A 117 2.25 0.79 -0.75
N ASP A 118 2.63 0.24 0.40
CA ASP A 118 3.44 -0.99 0.52
C ASP A 118 3.09 -1.80 1.80
N ILE A 119 1.90 -1.60 2.36
CA ILE A 119 1.50 -2.20 3.64
C ILE A 119 0.91 -3.61 3.49
N SER A 120 1.01 -4.29 2.35
CA SER A 120 0.45 -5.63 2.19
C SER A 120 1.52 -6.70 2.42
N VAL A 121 1.11 -7.95 2.67
CA VAL A 121 2.03 -9.07 2.38
C VAL A 121 2.40 -9.03 0.89
N PRO A 122 3.50 -9.66 0.48
CA PRO A 122 3.80 -9.83 -0.93
C PRO A 122 2.61 -10.40 -1.70
N VAL A 123 2.34 -9.88 -2.89
CA VAL A 123 1.24 -10.36 -3.77
C VAL A 123 1.41 -11.81 -4.22
N THR A 124 2.58 -12.39 -3.97
CA THR A 124 2.90 -13.81 -4.15
C THR A 124 2.33 -14.69 -3.03
N PHE A 125 2.00 -14.11 -1.86
CA PHE A 125 1.55 -14.83 -0.67
C PHE A 125 0.28 -15.66 -0.89
N PRO A 126 -0.80 -15.14 -1.52
CA PRO A 126 -2.00 -15.95 -1.81
C PRO A 126 -1.72 -17.15 -2.73
N LEU A 127 -0.63 -17.10 -3.51
CA LEU A 127 -0.21 -18.17 -4.42
C LEU A 127 0.70 -19.21 -3.76
N GLY A 128 0.81 -19.21 -2.43
CA GLY A 128 1.65 -20.15 -1.68
C GLY A 128 3.15 -19.89 -1.80
N ARG A 129 3.55 -18.73 -2.34
CA ARG A 129 4.95 -18.31 -2.45
C ARG A 129 5.29 -17.41 -1.27
N PHE A 130 5.76 -18.06 -0.21
CA PHE A 130 6.11 -17.44 1.06
C PHE A 130 7.61 -17.15 1.14
N GLY A 131 8.01 -16.25 2.04
CA GLY A 131 9.42 -15.95 2.31
C GLY A 131 9.82 -14.53 1.92
N TRP A 132 11.13 -14.31 1.83
CA TRP A 132 11.72 -12.98 1.61
C TRP A 132 11.48 -12.50 0.17
N ALA A 133 10.72 -11.42 0.05
CA ALA A 133 10.40 -10.75 -1.22
C ALA A 133 10.83 -9.28 -1.18
N PRO A 134 12.12 -8.97 -1.36
CA PRO A 134 12.61 -7.60 -1.25
C PRO A 134 12.10 -6.71 -2.39
N THR A 135 11.65 -5.53 -2.01
CA THR A 135 11.39 -4.41 -2.92
C THR A 135 12.70 -3.93 -3.55
N VAL A 136 12.73 -3.83 -4.87
CA VAL A 136 13.86 -3.28 -5.63
C VAL A 136 13.61 -1.85 -6.08
N GLN A 137 12.36 -1.54 -6.43
CA GLN A 137 11.94 -0.18 -6.76
C GLN A 137 10.47 0.00 -6.37
N LEU A 138 10.14 1.17 -5.85
CA LEU A 138 8.76 1.59 -5.61
C LEU A 138 8.56 3.02 -6.10
N THR A 139 7.48 3.24 -6.87
CA THR A 139 6.98 4.56 -7.23
C THR A 139 5.61 4.73 -6.59
N THR A 140 5.38 5.86 -5.94
CA THR A 140 4.12 6.16 -5.26
C THR A 140 3.66 7.59 -5.55
N TYR A 141 2.34 7.78 -5.60
CA TYR A 141 1.70 9.06 -5.82
C TYR A 141 0.69 9.31 -4.70
N LEU A 142 0.82 10.44 -4.00
CA LEU A 142 -0.22 10.98 -3.14
C LEU A 142 -1.15 11.86 -3.97
N ARG A 143 -2.43 11.51 -4.04
CA ARG A 143 -3.44 12.16 -4.89
C ARG A 143 -4.23 13.24 -4.14
N THR A 144 -4.55 12.97 -2.87
CA THR A 144 -5.17 13.90 -1.92
C THR A 144 -4.65 13.60 -0.51
N LEU A 145 -4.91 14.48 0.45
CA LEU A 145 -4.80 14.08 1.86
C LEU A 145 -6.00 13.19 2.23
N PRO A 146 -5.80 12.14 3.05
CA PRO A 146 -6.87 11.25 3.45
C PRO A 146 -7.85 11.94 4.41
N ALA A 147 -9.14 11.60 4.29
CA ALA A 147 -10.10 11.83 5.36
C ALA A 147 -9.80 10.96 6.59
N ASP A 148 -10.32 11.36 7.76
CA ASP A 148 -10.19 10.56 8.98
C ASP A 148 -10.90 9.20 8.85
N GLY A 149 -10.36 8.18 9.52
CA GLY A 149 -10.88 6.82 9.52
C GLY A 149 -9.97 5.81 8.84
N TRP A 150 -10.59 4.77 8.28
CA TRP A 150 -9.88 3.64 7.68
C TRP A 150 -9.50 3.91 6.22
N LEU A 151 -8.26 3.59 5.89
CA LEU A 151 -7.83 3.46 4.51
C LEU A 151 -8.11 2.03 4.03
N ARG A 152 -8.68 1.91 2.85
CA ARG A 152 -8.90 0.63 2.16
C ARG A 152 -7.82 0.48 1.10
N VAL A 153 -7.13 -0.64 1.11
CA VAL A 153 -5.99 -0.92 0.23
C VAL A 153 -6.34 -2.13 -0.63
N LEU A 154 -6.18 -1.99 -1.95
CA LEU A 154 -6.14 -3.09 -2.90
C LEU A 154 -4.71 -3.23 -3.42
N CYS A 155 -4.15 -4.42 -3.31
CA CYS A 155 -2.88 -4.83 -3.88
C CYS A 155 -3.12 -5.89 -4.95
N SER A 156 -2.53 -5.73 -6.14
CA SER A 156 -2.64 -6.70 -7.24
C SER A 156 -1.34 -6.79 -8.04
N THR A 157 -1.22 -7.77 -8.95
CA THR A 157 -0.05 -7.94 -9.83
C THR A 157 -0.48 -8.29 -11.24
N ASN A 158 0.24 -7.80 -12.25
CA ASN A 158 0.00 -8.22 -13.62
C ASN A 158 0.89 -9.41 -14.02
N GLN A 159 2.06 -9.56 -13.42
CA GLN A 159 2.98 -10.65 -13.71
C GLN A 159 3.84 -11.06 -12.52
N ILE A 160 3.87 -12.37 -12.29
CA ILE A 160 4.88 -13.02 -11.45
C ILE A 160 5.75 -13.88 -12.36
N GLY A 161 6.98 -13.45 -12.57
CA GLY A 161 8.00 -14.19 -13.31
C GLY A 161 8.72 -15.22 -12.42
N GLN A 162 9.84 -15.74 -12.93
CA GLN A 162 10.67 -16.69 -12.17
C GLN A 162 11.47 -16.02 -11.05
N HIS A 163 11.83 -14.75 -11.23
CA HIS A 163 12.68 -14.01 -10.29
C HIS A 163 12.09 -12.67 -9.86
N TRP A 164 11.16 -12.12 -10.63
CA TRP A 164 10.65 -10.76 -10.46
C TRP A 164 9.13 -10.76 -10.50
N PHE A 165 8.52 -9.87 -9.74
CA PHE A 165 7.10 -9.59 -9.83
C PHE A 165 6.82 -8.09 -9.65
N ASP A 166 5.71 -7.63 -10.26
CA ASP A 166 5.15 -6.32 -9.96
C ASP A 166 4.10 -6.41 -8.85
N SER A 167 3.99 -5.36 -8.05
CA SER A 167 2.86 -5.17 -7.13
C SER A 167 2.32 -3.77 -7.31
N GLU A 168 1.00 -3.64 -7.39
CA GLU A 168 0.31 -2.36 -7.55
C GLU A 168 -0.66 -2.15 -6.41
N HIS A 169 -0.55 -1.01 -5.72
CA HIS A 169 -1.49 -0.64 -4.68
C HIS A 169 -2.36 0.53 -5.11
N THR A 170 -3.64 0.43 -4.79
CA THR A 170 -4.59 1.53 -4.88
C THR A 170 -5.24 1.69 -3.52
N VAL A 171 -5.18 2.89 -2.96
CA VAL A 171 -5.65 3.22 -1.61
C VAL A 171 -6.75 4.26 -1.68
N ILE A 172 -7.90 3.96 -1.08
CA ILE A 172 -8.98 4.94 -0.86
C ILE A 172 -9.19 5.21 0.63
N ASP A 173 -9.59 6.43 0.98
CA ASP A 173 -9.96 6.79 2.36
C ASP A 173 -11.37 6.31 2.74
N SER A 174 -11.87 6.76 3.88
CA SER A 174 -13.21 6.44 4.40
C SER A 174 -14.35 7.02 3.54
N GLU A 175 -14.13 8.17 2.89
CA GLU A 175 -15.07 8.83 2.00
C GLU A 175 -15.05 8.25 0.57
N GLY A 176 -14.04 7.43 0.26
CA GLY A 176 -13.90 6.77 -1.04
C GLY A 176 -13.07 7.58 -2.05
N ALA A 177 -12.37 8.63 -1.60
CA ALA A 177 -11.43 9.36 -2.43
C ALA A 177 -10.18 8.50 -2.67
N LEU A 178 -9.64 8.53 -3.90
CA LEU A 178 -8.35 7.93 -4.22
C LEU A 178 -7.24 8.74 -3.55
N VAL A 179 -6.52 8.14 -2.60
CA VAL A 179 -5.47 8.79 -1.81
C VAL A 179 -4.09 8.43 -2.32
N VAL A 180 -3.81 7.14 -2.53
CA VAL A 180 -2.50 6.67 -2.97
C VAL A 180 -2.61 5.70 -4.13
N GLN A 181 -1.66 5.80 -5.05
CA GLN A 181 -1.36 4.78 -6.04
C GLN A 181 0.13 4.46 -5.98
N SER A 182 0.49 3.19 -5.96
CA SER A 182 1.88 2.76 -6.05
C SER A 182 2.06 1.62 -7.05
N ARG A 183 3.29 1.51 -7.55
CA ARG A 183 3.77 0.34 -8.27
C ARG A 183 5.18 0.01 -7.82
N GLN A 184 5.39 -1.26 -7.51
CA GLN A 184 6.62 -1.84 -7.05
C GLN A 184 7.13 -2.90 -8.02
N LEU A 185 8.45 -3.00 -8.14
CA LEU A 185 9.16 -4.17 -8.65
C LEU A 185 9.88 -4.85 -7.48
N ALA A 186 9.69 -6.15 -7.32
CA ALA A 186 10.27 -6.93 -6.24
C ALA A 186 10.77 -8.31 -6.71
N MET A 187 11.61 -8.95 -5.89
CA MET A 187 12.12 -10.29 -6.16
C MET A 187 11.17 -11.37 -5.62
N VAL A 188 10.91 -12.39 -6.41
CA VAL A 188 10.10 -13.56 -6.00
C VAL A 188 10.83 -14.31 -4.86
N PRO A 189 10.11 -14.72 -3.79
CA PRO A 189 10.71 -15.57 -2.77
C PRO A 189 11.37 -16.82 -3.35
N VAL A 190 12.59 -17.10 -2.91
CA VAL A 190 13.27 -18.37 -3.18
C VAL A 190 12.68 -19.45 -2.26
N ASN A 191 12.22 -20.55 -2.86
CA ASN A 191 11.83 -21.75 -2.13
C ASN A 191 13.05 -22.50 -1.59
#